data_AF-A0A970WB50-F1
#
_entry.id   AF-A0A970WB50-F1
#
_cell.length_a   1.000
_cell.length_b   1.000
_cell.length_c   1.000
_cell.angle_alpha   90.00
_cell.angle_beta   90.00
_cell.angle_gamma   90.00
#
_symmetry.space_group_name_H-M   'P 1'
#
loop_
_entity.id
_entity.type
_entity.pdbx_description
1 polymer ?
#
loop_
_entity_poly.entity_id
_entity_poly.type
_entity_poly.pdbx_seq_one_letter_code
_entity_poly.pdbx_strand_id
1 'polypeptide(L)'
;MFVGVDAHIDPLGMIPAALFGTVSNIMVGTNLVPDALELGLLEYVNILGIMIILGTAISIINVNRIRAHYTDRDFARLFGRTMFKIMLGVTIIGNLALPLTATLLNMKVI
;
A
#
# COMPACT_ATOMS: atom_id res chain seq x y z
N MET A 1 -2.29 -9.39 -5.62
CA MET A 1 -2.46 -9.87 -4.22
C MET A 1 -3.86 -10.44 -4.03
N PHE A 2 -4.19 -11.53 -4.72
CA PHE A 2 -5.50 -12.22 -4.62
C PHE A 2 -5.37 -13.62 -4.00
N VAL A 3 -4.16 -14.04 -3.64
CA VAL A 3 -3.85 -15.42 -3.25
C VAL A 3 -3.43 -15.43 -1.78
N GLY A 4 -4.31 -15.88 -0.89
CA GLY A 4 -3.99 -15.95 0.54
C GLY A 4 -5.20 -16.04 1.47
N VAL A 5 -6.42 -15.95 0.94
CA VAL A 5 -7.61 -16.29 1.73
C VAL A 5 -7.73 -17.82 1.90
N ASP A 6 -7.29 -18.60 0.91
CA ASP A 6 -7.41 -20.07 0.88
C ASP A 6 -6.11 -20.83 0.61
N ALA A 7 -5.04 -20.16 0.16
CA ALA A 7 -3.75 -20.80 -0.08
C ALA A 7 -2.85 -20.63 1.16
N HIS A 8 -2.11 -21.69 1.50
CA HIS A 8 -1.08 -21.77 2.56
C HIS A 8 0.15 -20.88 2.27
N ILE A 9 -0.05 -19.73 1.63
CA ILE A 9 1.02 -18.78 1.31
C ILE A 9 1.09 -17.84 2.49
N ASP A 10 2.22 -17.85 3.19
CA ASP A 10 2.46 -17.00 4.34
C ASP A 10 2.63 -15.54 3.86
N PRO A 11 1.60 -14.69 3.96
CA PRO A 11 1.62 -13.35 3.35
C PRO A 11 2.66 -12.46 4.03
N LEU A 12 3.12 -12.86 5.23
CA LEU A 12 4.15 -12.20 6.00
C LEU A 12 5.52 -12.26 5.30
N GLY A 13 5.84 -13.38 4.65
CA GLY A 13 7.10 -13.56 3.90
C GLY A 13 7.17 -12.72 2.63
N MET A 14 6.03 -12.21 2.14
CA MET A 14 5.97 -11.35 0.96
C MET A 14 6.19 -9.87 1.27
N ILE A 15 6.06 -9.45 2.54
CA ILE A 15 6.19 -8.05 2.97
C ILE A 15 7.59 -7.48 2.64
N PRO A 16 8.72 -8.16 2.95
CA PRO A 16 10.05 -7.63 2.64
C PRO A 16 10.28 -7.43 1.14
N ALA A 17 9.83 -8.36 0.30
CA ALA A 17 9.95 -8.26 -1.14
C ALA A 17 9.13 -7.08 -1.71
N ALA A 18 7.91 -6.87 -1.21
CA ALA A 18 7.06 -5.76 -1.61
C ALA A 18 7.64 -4.40 -1.18
N LEU A 19 8.20 -4.30 0.03
CA LEU A 19 8.90 -3.11 0.49
C LEU A 19 10.15 -2.82 -0.33
N PHE A 20 10.98 -3.83 -0.59
CA PHE A 20 12.18 -3.70 -1.40
C PHE A 20 11.87 -3.17 -2.80
N GLY A 21 10.94 -3.81 -3.52
CA GLY A 21 10.54 -3.38 -4.87
C GLY A 21 9.99 -1.95 -4.90
N THR A 22 9.30 -1.53 -3.84
CA THR A 22 8.77 -0.16 -3.74
C THR A 22 9.87 0.86 -3.51
N VAL A 23 10.79 0.61 -2.56
CA VAL A 23 11.93 1.49 -2.31
C VAL A 23 12.84 1.58 -3.55
N SER A 24 13.04 0.49 -4.28
CA SER A 24 13.78 0.50 -5.54
C SER A 24 13.09 1.37 -6.60
N ASN A 25 11.77 1.27 -6.76
CA ASN A 25 11.03 2.13 -7.68
C ASN A 25 11.11 3.61 -7.31
N ILE A 26 11.06 3.93 -6.01
CA ILE A 26 11.25 5.29 -5.50
C ILE A 26 12.63 5.80 -5.88
N MET A 27 13.68 5.02 -5.59
CA MET A 27 15.08 5.37 -5.86
C MET A 27 15.34 5.59 -7.35
N VAL A 28 14.81 4.73 -8.22
CA VAL A 28 14.92 4.91 -9.66
C VAL A 28 14.14 6.15 -10.10
N GLY A 29 12.92 6.35 -9.60
CA GLY A 29 12.09 7.51 -9.91
C GLY A 29 12.75 8.84 -9.53
N THR A 30 13.34 8.95 -8.33
CA THR A 30 14.02 10.18 -7.89
C THR A 30 15.30 10.47 -8.65
N ASN A 31 16.00 9.46 -9.16
CA ASN A 31 17.20 9.67 -9.98
C ASN A 31 16.88 10.06 -11.43
N LEU A 32 15.64 9.85 -11.91
CA LEU A 32 15.23 10.16 -13.28
C LEU A 32 14.64 11.56 -13.45
N VAL A 33 14.28 12.24 -12.35
CA VAL A 33 13.66 13.57 -12.38
C VAL A 33 14.65 14.62 -11.83
N PRO A 34 15.15 15.55 -12.66
CA PRO A 34 16.03 16.62 -12.20
C PRO A 34 15.25 17.68 -11.39
N ASP A 35 15.74 18.00 -10.19
CA ASP A 35 15.23 19.01 -9.25
C ASP A 35 13.75 18.88 -8.83
N ALA A 36 13.45 17.88 -7.99
CA ALA A 36 12.18 17.78 -7.24
C ALA A 36 12.22 18.57 -5.92
N LEU A 37 12.63 19.85 -5.97
CA LEU A 37 12.77 20.71 -4.78
C LEU A 37 11.42 21.16 -4.19
N GLU A 38 10.31 20.87 -4.87
CA GLU A 38 8.94 21.03 -4.36
C GLU A 38 8.34 19.63 -4.11
N LEU A 39 7.49 19.49 -3.07
CA LEU A 39 6.67 18.29 -2.79
C LEU A 39 5.83 17.93 -4.03
N GLY A 40 6.45 17.21 -4.97
CA GLY A 40 5.93 16.97 -6.30
C GLY A 40 5.08 15.72 -6.38
N LEU A 41 4.52 15.50 -7.57
CA LEU A 41 3.68 14.33 -7.88
C LEU A 41 4.38 13.00 -7.54
N LEU A 42 5.67 12.92 -7.86
CA LEU A 42 6.50 11.75 -7.61
C LEU A 42 6.62 11.44 -6.11
N GLU A 43 6.88 12.45 -5.28
CA GLU A 43 7.04 12.26 -3.84
C GLU A 43 5.73 11.87 -3.16
N TYR A 44 4.61 12.46 -3.59
CA TYR A 44 3.28 12.05 -3.11
C TYR A 44 2.99 10.57 -3.40
N VAL A 45 3.18 10.13 -4.65
CA VAL A 45 2.94 8.73 -5.06
C VAL A 45 3.81 7.78 -4.25
N ASN A 46 5.07 8.18 -4.02
CA ASN A 46 6.04 7.40 -3.28
C ASN A 46 5.65 7.25 -1.79
N ILE A 47 5.28 8.35 -1.12
CA ILE A 47 4.83 8.32 0.28
C ILE A 47 3.53 7.52 0.41
N LEU A 48 2.56 7.75 -0.49
CA LEU A 48 1.30 7.01 -0.50
C LEU A 48 1.54 5.50 -0.69
N GLY A 49 2.43 5.12 -1.60
CA GLY A 49 2.82 3.73 -1.84
C GLY A 49 3.41 3.06 -0.60
N ILE A 50 4.33 3.73 0.10
CA ILE A 50 4.91 3.24 1.35
C ILE A 50 3.81 3.04 2.42
N MET A 51 2.92 4.02 2.58
CA MET A 51 1.85 3.98 3.57
C MET A 51 0.88 2.82 3.32
N ILE A 52 0.54 2.54 2.05
CA ILE A 52 -0.30 1.40 1.68
C ILE A 52 0.38 0.09 2.07
N ILE A 53 1.66 -0.08 1.76
CA ILE A 53 2.37 -1.34 2.05
C ILE A 53 2.51 -1.57 3.56
N LEU A 54 2.84 -0.52 4.32
CA LEU A 54 2.90 -0.60 5.78
C LEU A 54 1.53 -0.94 6.39
N GLY A 55 0.46 -0.30 5.93
CA GLY A 55 -0.90 -0.62 6.37
C GLY A 55 -1.31 -2.06 6.04
N THR A 56 -0.89 -2.56 4.87
CA THR A 56 -1.16 -3.94 4.47
C THR A 56 -0.37 -4.93 5.33
N ALA A 57 0.90 -4.63 5.62
CA ALA A 57 1.74 -5.43 6.51
C ALA A 57 1.12 -5.53 7.92
N ILE A 58 0.70 -4.42 8.50
CA ILE A 58 0.04 -4.38 9.81
C ILE A 58 -1.26 -5.20 9.79
N SER A 59 -2.05 -5.08 8.72
CA SER A 59 -3.30 -5.84 8.56
C SER A 59 -3.04 -7.35 8.53
N ILE A 60 -2.03 -7.80 7.79
CA ILE A 60 -1.62 -9.21 7.72
C ILE A 60 -1.16 -9.71 9.10
N ILE A 61 -0.31 -8.94 9.80
CA ILE A 61 0.16 -9.28 11.15
C ILE A 61 -1.04 -9.47 12.10
N ASN A 62 -2.02 -8.57 12.05
CA ASN A 62 -3.20 -8.66 12.90
C ASN A 62 -4.09 -9.86 12.54
N VAL A 63 -4.33 -10.14 11.26
CA VAL A 63 -5.07 -11.34 10.82
C VAL A 63 -4.36 -12.62 11.30
N ASN A 64 -3.04 -12.68 11.15
CA ASN A 64 -2.24 -13.83 11.59
C ASN A 64 -2.28 -13.98 13.12
N ARG A 65 -2.20 -12.87 13.87
CA ARG A 65 -2.35 -12.87 15.32
C ARG A 65 -3.72 -13.38 15.75
N ILE A 66 -4.80 -12.95 15.09
CA ILE A 66 -6.16 -13.43 15.39
C ILE A 66 -6.27 -14.94 15.15
N ARG A 67 -5.77 -15.43 14.01
CA ARG A 67 -5.77 -16.87 13.67
C ARG A 67 -4.98 -17.71 14.69
N ALA A 68 -3.85 -17.21 15.16
CA ALA A 68 -2.96 -17.96 16.06
C ALA A 68 -3.38 -17.89 17.54
N HIS A 69 -3.77 -16.71 18.04
CA HIS A 69 -4.03 -16.49 19.47
C HIS A 69 -5.49 -16.68 19.90
N TYR A 70 -6.45 -16.32 19.06
CA TYR A 70 -7.88 -16.39 19.41
C TYR A 70 -8.58 -17.60 18.79
N THR A 71 -7.89 -18.31 17.88
CA THR A 71 -8.37 -19.53 17.17
C THR A 71 -9.71 -19.35 16.43
N ASP A 72 -10.18 -18.11 16.30
CA ASP A 72 -11.42 -17.76 15.61
C ASP A 72 -11.13 -17.51 14.12
N ARG A 73 -11.27 -18.59 13.34
CA ARG A 73 -10.99 -18.58 11.89
C ARG A 73 -12.01 -17.77 11.11
N ASP A 74 -13.26 -17.76 11.54
CA ASP A 74 -14.34 -17.07 10.85
C ASP A 74 -14.22 -15.56 11.04
N PHE A 75 -13.93 -15.11 12.26
CA PHE A 75 -13.64 -13.70 12.54
C PHE A 75 -12.38 -13.22 11.79
N ALA A 76 -11.30 -14.01 11.78
CA ALA A 76 -10.09 -13.67 11.04
C ALA A 76 -10.34 -13.51 9.54
N ARG A 77 -11.22 -14.34 8.96
CA ARG A 77 -11.56 -14.28 7.53
C ARG A 77 -12.42 -13.06 7.20
N LEU A 78 -13.38 -12.73 8.06
CA LEU A 78 -14.19 -11.53 7.92
C LEU A 78 -13.32 -10.27 8.06
N PHE A 79 -12.49 -10.20 9.10
CA PHE A 79 -11.57 -9.09 9.35
C PHE A 79 -10.61 -8.88 8.17
N GLY A 80 -9.99 -9.96 7.68
CA GLY A 80 -9.10 -9.90 6.50
C GLY A 80 -9.81 -9.40 5.24
N ARG A 81 -11.04 -9.87 4.94
CA ARG A 81 -11.82 -9.37 3.81
C ARG A 81 -12.18 -7.89 3.96
N THR A 82 -12.53 -7.46 5.16
CA THR A 82 -12.87 -6.06 5.43
C THR A 82 -11.65 -5.16 5.28
N MET A 83 -10.51 -5.53 5.87
CA MET A 83 -9.26 -4.77 5.71
C MET A 83 -8.81 -4.71 4.26
N PHE A 84 -8.95 -5.79 3.49
CA PHE A 84 -8.65 -5.76 2.06
C PHE A 84 -9.50 -4.72 1.31
N LYS A 85 -10.82 -4.68 1.55
CA LYS A 85 -11.71 -3.68 0.93
C LYS A 85 -11.32 -2.26 1.30
N ILE A 86 -10.97 -2.01 2.56
CA ILE A 86 -10.52 -0.70 3.04
C ILE A 86 -9.24 -0.29 2.34
N MET A 87 -8.22 -1.16 2.30
CA MET A 87 -6.94 -0.86 1.66
C MET A 87 -7.08 -0.64 0.15
N LEU A 88 -7.95 -1.41 -0.51
CA LEU A 88 -8.28 -1.20 -1.92
C LEU A 88 -8.94 0.17 -2.13
N GLY A 89 -9.91 0.52 -1.29
CA GLY A 89 -10.58 1.83 -1.33
C GLY A 89 -9.61 2.99 -1.14
N VAL A 90 -8.73 2.92 -0.12
CA VAL A 90 -7.69 3.92 0.13
C VAL A 90 -6.73 4.03 -1.06
N THR A 91 -6.35 2.90 -1.66
CA THR A 91 -5.46 2.90 -2.84
C THR A 91 -6.11 3.60 -4.02
N ILE A 92 -7.38 3.29 -4.32
CA ILE A 92 -8.11 3.92 -5.42
C ILE A 92 -8.31 5.42 -5.15
N ILE A 93 -8.77 5.78 -3.95
CA ILE A 93 -9.00 7.19 -3.59
C ILE A 93 -7.71 7.99 -3.61
N GLY A 94 -6.61 7.46 -3.05
CA GLY A 94 -5.32 8.13 -3.06
C GLY A 94 -4.75 8.33 -4.47
N ASN A 95 -4.97 7.37 -5.38
CA ASN A 95 -4.57 7.52 -6.77
C ASN A 95 -5.49 8.45 -7.57
N LEU A 96 -6.78 8.56 -7.20
CA LEU A 96 -7.71 9.53 -7.79
C LEU A 96 -7.56 10.94 -7.21
N ALA A 97 -7.01 11.07 -6.00
CA ALA A 97 -6.70 12.37 -5.41
C ALA A 97 -5.62 13.10 -6.22
N LEU A 98 -4.70 12.38 -6.85
CA LEU A 98 -3.63 12.93 -7.69
C LEU A 98 -4.08 13.78 -8.88
N PRO A 99 -4.93 13.27 -9.80
CA PRO A 99 -5.44 14.09 -10.91
C PRO A 99 -6.33 15.22 -10.41
N LEU A 100 -6.99 15.07 -9.26
CA LEU A 100 -7.86 16.10 -8.67
C LEU A 100 -7.05 17.23 -8.02
N THR A 101 -5.98 16.93 -7.29
CA THR A 101 -5.12 17.96 -6.71
C THR A 101 -4.32 18.68 -7.78
N ALA A 102 -3.83 17.98 -8.80
CA ALA A 102 -3.15 18.60 -9.95
C ALA A 102 -4.07 19.56 -10.72
N THR A 103 -5.35 19.20 -10.91
CA THR A 103 -6.33 20.07 -11.59
C THR A 103 -6.85 21.21 -10.71
N LEU A 104 -7.01 21.00 -9.39
CA LEU A 104 -7.46 22.04 -8.45
C LEU A 104 -6.37 23.05 -8.04
N LEU A 105 -5.10 22.63 -7.94
CA LEU A 105 -3.99 23.50 -7.54
C LEU A 105 -3.23 24.15 -8.71
N ASN A 106 -3.56 23.82 -9.97
CA ASN A 106 -2.89 24.37 -11.15
C ASN A 106 -1.36 24.22 -11.10
N MET A 107 -0.87 23.16 -10.43
CA MET A 107 0.55 22.85 -10.34
C MET A 107 0.99 22.28 -11.69
N LYS A 108 2.07 22.85 -12.26
CA LYS A 108 2.63 22.37 -13.52
C LYS A 108 3.01 20.91 -13.37
N VAL A 109 2.41 20.08 -14.22
CA VAL A 109 2.81 18.69 -14.44
C VAL A 109 4.19 18.74 -15.09
N ILE A 110 5.23 18.67 -14.28
CA ILE A 110 6.61 18.39 -14.72
C ILE A 110 6.97 17.03 -14.15
#